data_AF-A0A1F2PPM1-F1
#
_entry.id   AF-A0A1F2PPM1-F1
#
_cell.length_a   1.000
_cell.length_b   1.000
_cell.length_c   1.000
_cell.angle_alpha   90.00
_cell.angle_beta   90.00
_cell.angle_gamma   90.00
#
_symmetry.space_group_name_H-M   'P 1'
#
loop_
_entity.id
_entity.type
_entity.pdbx_description
1 polymer ?
#
loop_
_entity_poly.entity_id
_entity_poly.type
_entity_poly.pdbx_seq_one_letter_code
_entity_poly.pdbx_strand_id
1 'polypeptide(L)'
;MLAWVAFTLTFGGARLVTWLIQIDTRDVGDISAGGTHLHHYLWGILLLAGVAIFGLVDRSPRARTWMGIALGIALGLIVDEAALLITLDDVYWQSDGWPSIAIAVSIIGVVGTGLALTRSGAERPRG
;
A
#
# COMPACT_ATOMS: atom_id res chain seq x y z
N MET A 1 1.91 9.45 -10.29
CA MET A 1 0.57 8.96 -10.70
C MET A 1 0.45 7.45 -10.52
N LEU A 2 1.22 6.61 -11.24
CA LEU A 2 1.04 5.15 -11.19
C LEU A 2 1.20 4.55 -9.78
N ALA A 3 2.23 4.98 -9.04
CA ALA A 3 2.41 4.55 -7.64
C ALA A 3 1.21 4.89 -6.75
N TRP A 4 0.64 6.09 -6.92
CA TRP A 4 -0.53 6.53 -6.15
C TRP A 4 -1.80 5.75 -6.50
N VAL A 5 -2.00 5.45 -7.80
CA VAL A 5 -3.13 4.61 -8.25
C VAL A 5 -2.98 3.19 -7.72
N ALA A 6 -1.80 2.59 -7.89
CA ALA A 6 -1.51 1.25 -7.41
C ALA A 6 -1.67 1.15 -5.88
N PHE A 7 -1.15 2.12 -5.12
CA PHE A 7 -1.35 2.22 -3.68
C PHE A 7 -2.84 2.22 -3.30
N THR A 8 -3.61 3.13 -3.90
CA THR A 8 -5.04 3.29 -3.60
C THR A 8 -5.82 2.00 -3.89
N LEU A 9 -5.55 1.37 -5.03
CA LEU A 9 -6.23 0.13 -5.42
C LEU A 9 -5.82 -1.05 -4.54
N THR A 10 -4.53 -1.18 -4.20
CA THR A 10 -4.04 -2.26 -3.34
C THR A 10 -4.59 -2.14 -1.93
N PHE A 11 -4.54 -0.95 -1.33
CA PHE A 11 -5.10 -0.71 0.00
C PHE A 11 -6.62 -0.96 0.02
N GLY A 12 -7.36 -0.38 -0.92
CA GLY A 12 -8.80 -0.58 -1.02
C GLY A 12 -9.17 -2.05 -1.28
N GLY A 13 -8.39 -2.74 -2.10
CA GLY A 13 -8.55 -4.17 -2.38
C GLY A 13 -8.31 -5.04 -1.16
N ALA A 14 -7.22 -4.82 -0.41
CA ALA A 14 -6.92 -5.55 0.82
C ALA A 14 -8.05 -5.39 1.84
N ARG A 15 -8.51 -4.15 2.05
CA ARG A 15 -9.66 -3.87 2.94
C ARG A 15 -10.95 -4.54 2.50
N LEU A 16 -11.23 -4.53 1.20
CA LEU A 16 -12.40 -5.20 0.65
C LEU A 16 -12.33 -6.71 0.91
N VAL A 17 -11.16 -7.33 0.70
CA VAL A 17 -10.95 -8.76 0.97
C VAL A 17 -11.17 -9.06 2.45
N THR A 18 -10.57 -8.29 3.36
CA THR A 18 -10.75 -8.45 4.81
C THR A 18 -12.22 -8.31 5.21
N TRP A 19 -12.92 -7.32 4.66
CA TRP A 19 -14.35 -7.12 4.90
C TRP A 19 -15.20 -8.29 4.39
N LEU A 20 -14.91 -8.82 3.20
CA LEU A 20 -15.60 -9.98 2.63
C LEU A 20 -15.36 -11.27 3.45
N ILE A 21 -14.12 -11.49 3.89
CA ILE A 21 -13.76 -12.63 4.76
C ILE A 21 -14.54 -12.56 6.08
N GLN A 22 -14.68 -11.36 6.65
CA GLN A 22 -15.41 -11.15 7.90
C GLN A 22 -16.92 -11.43 7.76
N ILE A 23 -17.47 -11.34 6.54
CA ILE A 23 -18.88 -11.66 6.25
C ILE A 23 -19.09 -13.16 6.00
N ASP A 24 -18.14 -13.84 5.35
CA ASP A 24 -18.31 -15.23 4.86
C ASP A 24 -17.55 -16.29 5.68
N THR A 25 -16.85 -15.91 6.77
CA THR A 25 -16.11 -16.83 7.68
C THR A 25 -15.23 -17.86 6.96
N ARG A 26 -14.65 -17.49 5.81
CA ARG A 26 -13.71 -18.35 5.09
C ARG A 26 -12.28 -18.01 5.46
N ASP A 27 -11.48 -19.03 5.75
CA ASP A 27 -10.07 -18.92 6.11
C ASP A 27 -9.19 -18.74 4.84
N VAL A 28 -9.45 -17.67 4.09
CA VAL A 28 -8.78 -17.41 2.81
C VAL A 28 -7.55 -16.54 3.03
N GLY A 29 -6.39 -17.02 2.59
CA GLY A 29 -5.16 -16.23 2.56
C GLY A 29 -4.31 -16.31 3.82
N ASP A 30 -4.62 -17.23 4.74
CA ASP A 30 -3.73 -17.53 5.85
C ASP A 30 -2.48 -18.28 5.38
N ILE A 31 -1.32 -17.68 5.59
CA ILE A 31 -0.02 -18.28 5.28
C ILE A 31 0.73 -18.38 6.59
N SER A 32 1.05 -19.60 7.00
CA SER A 32 1.84 -19.84 8.21
C SER A 32 3.16 -20.55 7.89
N ALA A 33 4.20 -20.20 8.64
CA ALA A 33 5.50 -20.86 8.59
C ALA A 33 5.93 -21.23 10.02
N GLY A 34 6.12 -22.52 10.28
CA GLY A 34 6.55 -23.00 11.61
C GLY A 34 5.55 -22.73 12.73
N GLY A 35 4.25 -22.56 12.42
CA GLY A 35 3.21 -22.20 13.39
C GLY A 35 3.03 -20.69 13.62
N THR A 36 3.77 -19.84 12.90
CA THR A 36 3.61 -18.39 12.93
C THR A 36 2.85 -17.91 11.70
N HIS A 37 1.78 -17.14 11.90
CA HIS A 37 1.04 -16.49 10.82
C HIS A 37 1.86 -15.35 10.22
N LEU A 38 1.96 -15.33 8.89
CA LEU A 38 2.69 -14.30 8.15
C LEU A 38 1.71 -13.26 7.63
N HIS A 39 1.79 -12.06 8.20
CA HIS A 39 1.02 -10.93 7.71
C HIS A 39 1.49 -10.49 6.33
N HIS A 40 0.55 -10.03 5.51
CA HIS A 40 0.83 -9.66 4.14
C HIS A 40 1.69 -8.39 4.00
N TYR A 41 1.86 -7.60 5.08
CA TYR A 41 2.82 -6.49 5.10
C TYR A 41 4.26 -6.98 4.84
N LEU A 42 4.59 -8.24 5.17
CA LEU A 42 5.90 -8.84 4.88
C LEU A 42 6.19 -8.86 3.38
N TRP A 43 5.20 -9.22 2.57
CA TRP A 43 5.31 -9.19 1.11
C TRP A 43 5.50 -7.77 0.60
N GLY A 44 4.84 -6.80 1.24
CA GLY A 44 5.05 -5.38 0.98
C GLY A 44 6.49 -4.95 1.25
N ILE A 45 7.08 -5.34 2.39
CA ILE A 45 8.48 -5.03 2.72
C ILE A 45 9.45 -5.66 1.71
N LEU A 46 9.25 -6.92 1.35
CA LEU A 46 10.10 -7.61 0.36
C LEU A 46 10.02 -6.94 -1.02
N LEU A 47 8.81 -6.57 -1.46
CA LEU A 47 8.62 -5.86 -2.72
C LEU A 47 9.26 -4.47 -2.68
N LEU A 48 9.13 -3.74 -1.56
CA LEU A 48 9.76 -2.44 -1.35
C LEU A 48 11.28 -2.53 -1.42
N ALA A 49 11.88 -3.52 -0.76
CA ALA A 49 13.31 -3.79 -0.82
C ALA A 49 13.77 -4.11 -2.25
N GLY A 50 13.00 -4.94 -2.98
CA GLY A 50 13.25 -5.24 -4.38
C GLY A 50 13.23 -3.99 -5.28
N VAL A 51 12.24 -3.10 -5.09
CA VAL A 51 12.18 -1.82 -5.81
C VAL A 51 13.40 -0.95 -5.49
N ALA A 52 13.79 -0.85 -4.22
CA ALA A 52 14.94 -0.04 -3.80
C ALA A 52 16.24 -0.55 -4.42
N ILE A 53 16.49 -1.87 -4.37
CA ILE A 53 17.67 -2.50 -4.97
C ILE A 53 17.66 -2.33 -6.49
N PHE A 54 16.54 -2.63 -7.14
CA PHE A 54 16.44 -2.58 -8.60
C PHE A 54 16.61 -1.14 -9.13
N GLY A 55 16.14 -0.13 -8.38
CA GLY A 55 16.32 1.28 -8.72
C GLY A 55 17.78 1.77 -8.69
N LEU A 56 18.69 1.00 -8.08
CA LEU A 56 20.13 1.24 -8.17
C LEU A 56 20.73 0.73 -9.49
N VAL A 57 20.08 -0.26 -10.11
CA VAL A 57 20.56 -0.97 -11.31
C VAL A 57 19.99 -0.36 -12.58
N ASP A 58 18.67 -0.15 -12.66
CA ASP A 58 18.00 0.35 -13.87
C ASP A 58 17.17 1.60 -13.58
N ARG A 59 17.46 2.66 -14.34
CA ARG A 59 16.76 3.96 -14.28
C ARG A 59 16.03 4.32 -15.57
N SER A 60 15.88 3.37 -16.48
CA SER A 60 15.16 3.54 -17.74
C SER A 60 13.70 3.97 -17.50
N PRO A 61 13.06 4.69 -18.44
CA PRO A 61 11.66 5.09 -18.29
C PRO A 61 10.73 3.89 -18.06
N ARG A 62 10.98 2.75 -18.73
CA ARG A 62 10.22 1.51 -18.56
C ARG A 62 10.39 0.94 -17.15
N ALA A 63 11.62 0.89 -16.63
CA ALA A 63 11.87 0.45 -15.26
C ALA A 63 11.17 1.34 -14.25
N ARG A 64 11.23 2.67 -14.41
CA ARG A 64 10.53 3.62 -13.53
C ARG A 64 9.02 3.42 -13.50
N THR A 65 8.40 3.08 -14.64
CA THR A 65 6.97 2.76 -14.72
C THR A 65 6.63 1.55 -13.85
N TRP A 66 7.34 0.43 -14.03
CA TRP A 66 7.09 -0.79 -13.26
C TRP A 66 7.43 -0.65 -11.78
N MET A 67 8.56 -0.02 -11.47
CA MET A 67 8.94 0.30 -10.09
C MET A 67 7.89 1.19 -9.41
N GLY A 68 7.31 2.16 -10.14
CA GLY A 68 6.25 2.99 -9.60
C GLY A 68 5.02 2.16 -9.21
N ILE A 69 4.59 1.23 -10.06
CA ILE A 69 3.46 0.34 -9.75
C ILE A 69 3.80 -0.56 -8.55
N ALA A 70 4.95 -1.22 -8.57
CA ALA A 70 5.42 -2.10 -7.51
C ALA A 70 5.55 -1.37 -6.17
N LEU A 71 6.07 -0.14 -6.16
CA LEU A 71 6.15 0.71 -4.99
C LEU A 71 4.77 1.00 -4.41
N GLY A 72 3.79 1.33 -5.26
CA GLY A 72 2.42 1.56 -4.82
C GLY A 72 1.80 0.33 -4.16
N ILE A 73 1.95 -0.85 -4.78
CA ILE A 73 1.48 -2.13 -4.22
C ILE A 73 2.15 -2.39 -2.87
N ALA A 74 3.48 -2.27 -2.80
CA ALA A 74 4.26 -2.51 -1.59
C ALA A 74 3.77 -1.64 -0.42
N LEU A 75 3.61 -0.33 -0.67
CA LEU A 75 3.12 0.60 0.34
C LEU A 75 1.66 0.32 0.72
N GLY A 76 0.81 -0.09 -0.23
CA GLY A 76 -0.58 -0.43 0.04
C GLY A 76 -0.71 -1.58 1.03
N LEU A 77 0.08 -2.64 0.84
CA LEU A 77 0.14 -3.79 1.74
C LEU A 77 0.70 -3.44 3.13
N ILE A 78 1.72 -2.57 3.19
CA ILE A 78 2.31 -2.16 4.48
C ILE A 78 1.33 -1.28 5.27
N VAL A 79 0.69 -0.32 4.61
CA VAL A 79 -0.24 0.62 5.26
C VAL A 79 -1.52 -0.09 5.70
N ASP A 80 -1.93 -1.16 5.03
CA ASP A 80 -3.06 -1.95 5.47
C ASP A 80 -2.87 -2.46 6.90
N GLU A 81 -1.69 -2.97 7.23
CA GLU A 81 -1.36 -3.49 8.57
C GLU A 81 -0.65 -2.45 9.46
N ALA A 82 -0.72 -1.15 9.13
CA ALA A 82 -0.03 -0.11 9.89
C ALA A 82 -0.44 -0.10 11.37
N ALA A 83 -1.72 -0.36 11.67
CA ALA A 83 -2.18 -0.49 13.04
C ALA A 83 -1.39 -1.56 13.82
N LEU A 84 -1.21 -2.76 13.25
CA LEU A 84 -0.43 -3.85 13.87
C LEU A 84 1.05 -3.48 14.02
N LEU A 85 1.64 -2.85 12.99
CA LEU A 85 3.05 -2.43 13.01
C LEU A 85 3.34 -1.36 14.08
N ILE A 86 2.37 -0.52 14.42
CA ILE A 86 2.51 0.54 15.42
C ILE A 86 2.34 -0.02 16.83
N THR A 87 1.39 -0.93 17.04
CA THR A 87 1.04 -1.41 18.39
C THR A 87 1.87 -2.61 18.83
N LEU A 88 2.45 -3.39 17.90
CA LEU A 88 3.34 -4.54 18.14
C LEU A 88 2.80 -5.66 19.07
N ASP A 89 1.56 -5.54 19.57
CA ASP A 89 0.84 -6.56 20.34
C ASP A 89 -0.37 -7.06 19.53
N ASP A 90 -0.34 -8.35 19.15
CA ASP A 90 -1.41 -9.04 18.41
C ASP A 90 -2.71 -9.19 19.21
N VAL A 91 -2.65 -9.01 20.53
CA VAL A 91 -3.65 -9.58 21.42
C VAL A 91 -4.64 -8.55 21.95
N TYR A 92 -4.46 -7.24 21.82
CA TYR A 92 -5.32 -6.32 22.60
C TYR A 92 -6.72 -5.97 22.02
N TRP A 93 -7.34 -6.90 21.27
CA TRP A 93 -8.82 -7.04 21.24
C TRP A 93 -9.62 -5.98 20.46
N GLN A 94 -9.54 -6.07 19.12
CA GLN A 94 -10.12 -5.21 18.06
C GLN A 94 -9.04 -4.28 17.51
N SER A 95 -8.33 -4.76 16.48
CA SER A 95 -7.56 -3.88 15.60
C SER A 95 -8.55 -2.90 14.98
N ASP A 96 -8.75 -1.77 15.66
CA ASP A 96 -9.41 -0.61 15.10
C ASP A 96 -8.64 -0.33 13.81
N GLY A 97 -9.22 -0.68 12.66
CA GLY A 97 -8.60 -0.42 11.35
C GLY A 97 -8.41 1.08 11.09
N TRP A 98 -8.88 1.92 12.02
CA TRP A 98 -8.86 3.36 11.99
C TRP A 98 -7.48 3.98 11.77
N PRO A 99 -6.39 3.59 12.45
CA PRO A 99 -5.06 4.15 12.18
C PRO A 99 -4.62 3.86 10.74
N SER A 100 -4.77 2.62 10.27
CA SER A 100 -4.46 2.26 8.88
C SER A 100 -5.30 3.06 7.87
N ILE A 101 -6.61 3.20 8.11
CA ILE A 101 -7.52 3.99 7.27
C ILE A 101 -7.14 5.48 7.28
N ALA A 102 -6.88 6.05 8.46
CA ALA A 102 -6.50 7.45 8.60
C ALA A 102 -5.20 7.75 7.86
N ILE A 103 -4.19 6.87 8.00
CA ILE A 103 -2.93 6.98 7.27
C ILE A 103 -3.17 6.88 5.76
N ALA A 104 -3.92 5.87 5.29
CA ALA A 104 -4.18 5.66 3.88
C ALA A 104 -4.95 6.84 3.25
N VAL A 105 -6.04 7.29 3.86
CA VAL A 105 -6.83 8.43 3.39
C VAL A 105 -6.01 9.71 3.36
N SER A 106 -5.14 9.92 4.37
CA SER A 106 -4.23 11.07 4.39
C SER A 106 -3.24 11.02 3.23
N ILE A 107 -2.62 9.87 2.97
CA ILE A 107 -1.71 9.68 1.84
C ILE A 107 -2.44 9.92 0.51
N ILE A 108 -3.63 9.33 0.34
CA ILE A 108 -4.45 9.46 -0.87
C ILE A 108 -4.77 10.94 -1.12
N GLY A 109 -5.26 11.65 -0.09
CA GLY A 109 -5.64 13.05 -0.17
C GLY A 109 -4.45 13.96 -0.48
N VAL A 110 -3.40 13.90 0.33
CA VAL A 110 -2.23 14.80 0.20
C VAL A 110 -1.52 14.58 -1.14
N VAL A 111 -1.21 13.33 -1.48
CA VAL A 111 -0.51 13.02 -2.74
C VAL A 111 -1.41 13.28 -3.94
N GLY A 112 -2.71 12.95 -3.85
CA GLY A 112 -3.69 13.21 -4.89
C GLY A 112 -3.83 14.70 -5.21
N THR A 113 -3.97 15.53 -4.17
CA THR A 113 -3.99 16.99 -4.31
C THR A 113 -2.70 17.51 -4.93
N GLY A 114 -1.53 17.07 -4.46
CA GLY A 114 -0.25 17.46 -5.06
C GLY A 114 -0.13 17.10 -6.55
N LEU A 115 -0.59 15.90 -6.93
CA LEU A 115 -0.63 15.47 -8.33
C LEU A 115 -1.61 16.30 -9.18
N ALA A 116 -2.75 16.69 -8.62
CA ALA A 116 -3.73 17.53 -9.31
C ALA A 116 -3.18 18.95 -9.54
N LEU A 117 -2.54 19.55 -8.53
CA LEU A 117 -1.95 20.88 -8.61
C LEU A 117 -0.77 20.96 -9.60
N THR A 118 0.07 19.92 -9.64
CA THR A 118 1.19 19.86 -10.58
C THR A 118 0.74 19.68 -12.04
N ARG A 119 -0.41 19.03 -12.26
CA ARG A 119 -1.02 18.91 -13.60
C ARG A 119 -1.71 20.19 -14.05
N SER A 120 -2.47 20.86 -13.17
CA SER A 120 -3.16 22.10 -13.51
C SER A 120 -2.20 23.26 -13.82
N GLY A 121 -1.00 23.26 -13.24
CA GLY A 121 0.08 24.19 -13.59
C GLY A 121 0.69 23.97 -14.98
N ALA A 122 0.62 22.75 -15.52
CA ALA A 122 1.17 22.40 -16.85
C ALA A 122 0.25 22.83 -18.00
N GLU A 123 -1.05 23.01 -17.75
CA GLU A 123 -2.06 23.35 -18.77
C GLU A 123 -2.26 24.85 -19.00
N ARG A 124 -1.66 25.74 -18.20
CA ARG A 124 -1.75 27.19 -18.45
C ARG A 124 -0.86 27.59 -19.64
N PRO A 125 -1.41 28.11 -20.75
CA PRO A 125 -0.60 28.68 -21.82
C PRO A 125 0.19 29.88 -21.27
N ARG A 126 1.49 29.93 -21.55
CA ARG A 126 2.29 31.14 -21.34
C ARG A 126 1.90 32.12 -22.44
N GLY A 127 1.00 33.05 -22.11
CA GLY A 127 0.75 34.24 -22.92
C GLY A 127 1.89 35.23 -22.80
#